data_AF-A0A0L0TAA2-F1
#
_entry.id   AF-A0A0L0TAA2-F1
#
_cell.length_a   1.000
_cell.length_b   1.000
_cell.length_c   1.000
_cell.angle_alpha   90.00
_cell.angle_beta   90.00
_cell.angle_gamma   90.00
#
_symmetry.space_group_name_H-M   'P 1'
#
loop_
_entity.id
_entity.type
_entity.pdbx_description
1 polymer ?
#
loop_
_entity_poly.entity_id
_entity_poly.type
_entity_poly.pdbx_seq_one_letter_code
_entity_poly.pdbx_strand_id
1 'polypeptide(L)'
;MAGGGAYIGWWGQMRGPHQAQTGIVTYQISPFRQRAFAGAFKKGVFNVVRRTTAQAPYIIPPFLIGYSMFKYCKDKYAWYHTKEGAAHAGH
;
A
#
# COMPACT_ATOMS: atom_id res chain seq x y z
N MET A 1 0.92 33.44 -22.78
CA MET A 1 0.24 32.14 -22.69
C MET A 1 -0.32 32.00 -21.28
N ALA A 2 -1.61 32.32 -21.08
CA ALA A 2 -2.30 32.03 -19.82
C ALA A 2 -2.59 30.52 -19.81
N GLY A 3 -1.78 29.76 -19.07
CA GLY A 3 -2.02 28.32 -18.90
C GLY A 3 -3.36 28.12 -18.19
N GLY A 4 -4.25 27.33 -18.80
CA GLY A 4 -5.56 26.98 -18.25
C GLY A 4 -5.45 26.47 -16.81
N GLY A 5 -6.46 26.79 -15.99
CA GLY A 5 -6.38 26.68 -14.53
C GLY A 5 -6.12 25.27 -14.00
N ALA A 6 -4.84 24.91 -13.80
CA ALA A 6 -4.40 23.64 -13.22
C ALA A 6 -4.61 23.58 -11.69
N TYR A 7 -5.18 22.50 -11.16
CA TYR A 7 -5.50 22.32 -9.72
C TYR A 7 -4.34 22.54 -8.73
N ILE A 8 -3.11 22.70 -9.20
CA ILE A 8 -1.89 22.95 -8.42
C ILE A 8 -1.10 24.10 -9.09
N GLY A 9 -0.53 25.00 -8.28
CA GLY A 9 0.38 26.06 -8.75
C GLY A 9 1.82 25.90 -8.26
N TRP A 10 2.58 26.99 -8.19
CA TRP A 10 3.98 27.00 -7.75
C TRP A 10 4.13 27.48 -6.30
N TRP A 11 5.35 27.42 -5.75
CA TRP A 11 5.67 28.07 -4.47
C TRP A 11 5.19 29.53 -4.46
N GLY A 12 4.43 29.91 -3.43
CA GLY A 12 3.81 31.23 -3.31
C GLY A 12 2.42 31.37 -3.96
N GLN A 13 1.99 30.42 -4.82
CA GLN A 13 0.68 30.43 -5.48
C GLN A 13 0.16 29.00 -5.64
N MET A 14 0.13 28.21 -4.56
CA MET A 14 -0.28 26.80 -4.59
C MET A 14 -1.79 26.58 -4.84
N ARG A 15 -2.55 27.65 -5.06
CA ARG A 15 -4.00 27.64 -5.39
C ARG A 15 -4.88 26.91 -4.37
N GLY A 16 -4.37 26.70 -3.16
CA GLY A 16 -5.15 26.18 -2.02
C GLY A 16 -6.05 27.26 -1.40
N PRO A 17 -7.03 26.87 -0.57
CA PRO A 17 -7.92 27.82 0.08
C PRO A 17 -7.14 28.72 1.05
N HIS A 18 -6.94 29.99 0.67
CA HIS A 18 -6.21 30.98 1.49
C HIS A 18 -6.84 31.20 2.87
N GLN A 19 -8.17 31.15 2.96
CA GLN A 19 -8.90 31.32 4.22
C GLN A 19 -8.70 30.15 5.20
N ALA A 20 -8.30 28.97 4.70
CA ALA A 20 -8.08 27.78 5.53
C ALA A 20 -6.72 27.78 6.25
N GLN A 21 -5.80 28.70 5.91
CA GLN A 21 -4.44 28.71 6.45
C GLN A 21 -4.15 29.90 7.39
N THR A 22 -5.14 30.72 7.71
CA THR A 22 -4.97 31.84 8.65
C THR A 22 -4.90 31.33 10.09
N GLY A 23 -3.90 31.78 10.86
CA GLY A 23 -3.77 31.45 12.29
C GLY A 23 -3.05 30.12 12.61
N ILE A 24 -2.50 29.44 11.61
CA ILE A 24 -1.74 28.19 11.81
C ILE A 24 -0.27 28.54 12.04
N VAL A 25 0.26 28.23 13.22
CA VAL A 25 1.69 28.40 13.55
C VAL A 25 2.36 27.03 13.62
N THR A 26 3.43 26.84 12.83
CA THR A 26 4.19 25.58 12.78
C THR A 26 5.55 25.76 13.44
N TYR A 27 5.90 24.85 14.35
CA TYR A 27 7.19 24.82 15.01
C TYR A 27 7.99 23.60 14.55
N GLN A 28 9.29 23.79 14.33
CA GLN A 28 10.20 22.70 13.97
C GLN A 28 11.52 22.85 14.71
N ILE A 29 12.17 21.72 15.01
CA ILE A 29 13.50 21.68 15.60
C ILE A 29 14.47 21.17 14.52
N SER A 30 15.66 21.78 14.42
CA SER A 30 16.71 21.34 13.50
C SER A 30 16.98 19.83 13.62
N PRO A 31 17.06 19.08 12.50
CA PRO A 31 17.33 17.65 12.51
C PRO A 31 18.64 17.28 13.23
N PHE A 32 19.65 18.15 13.19
CA PHE A 32 20.94 17.94 13.87
C PHE A 32 20.85 18.01 15.39
N ARG A 33 19.74 18.51 15.94
CA ARG A 33 19.43 18.53 17.38
C ARG A 33 18.52 17.39 17.80
N GLN A 34 18.07 16.55 16.87
CA GLN A 34 17.21 15.40 17.13
C GLN A 34 17.99 14.10 16.95
N ARG A 35 17.58 13.05 17.65
CA ARG A 35 18.08 11.68 17.41
C ARG A 35 17.27 11.08 16.27
N ALA A 36 17.93 10.78 15.14
CA ALA A 36 17.27 10.34 13.90
C ALA A 36 16.30 9.14 14.09
N PHE A 37 16.66 8.17 14.95
CA PHE A 37 15.86 6.95 15.19
C PHE A 37 15.24 6.90 16.60
N ALA A 38 15.00 8.05 17.23
CA ALA A 38 14.36 8.08 18.54
C ALA A 38 13.00 7.34 18.51
N GLY A 39 12.88 6.29 19.33
CA GLY A 39 11.63 5.54 19.47
C GLY A 39 11.29 4.59 18.31
N ALA A 40 12.20 4.35 17.37
CA ALA A 40 11.99 3.43 16.25
C ALA A 40 11.55 2.02 16.72
N PHE A 41 12.23 1.46 17.72
CA PHE A 41 11.86 0.14 18.26
C PHE A 41 10.73 0.21 19.29
N LYS A 42 10.81 1.13 20.26
CA LYS A 42 9.83 1.23 21.35
C LYS A 42 8.43 1.63 20.88
N LYS A 43 8.30 2.50 19.88
CA LYS A 43 7.01 3.00 19.36
C LYS A 43 6.77 2.57 17.92
N GLY A 44 7.81 2.55 17.09
CA GLY A 44 7.69 2.25 15.67
C GLY A 44 7.18 0.84 15.39
N VAL A 45 7.71 -0.19 16.07
CA VAL A 45 7.29 -1.60 15.87
C VAL A 45 5.79 -1.77 16.14
N PHE A 46 5.29 -1.33 17.29
CA PHE A 46 3.86 -1.43 17.62
C PHE A 46 2.98 -0.61 16.67
N ASN A 47 3.46 0.55 16.21
CA ASN A 47 2.73 1.34 15.23
C ASN A 47 2.69 0.68 13.85
N VAL A 48 3.76 0.00 13.43
CA VAL A 48 3.78 -0.79 12.19
C VAL A 48 2.80 -1.94 12.31
N VAL A 49 2.83 -2.72 13.39
CA VAL A 49 1.88 -3.81 13.62
C VAL A 49 0.44 -3.29 13.55
N ARG A 50 0.11 -2.23 14.30
CA ARG A 50 -1.22 -1.61 14.30
C ARG A 50 -1.68 -1.16 12.90
N ARG A 51 -0.78 -0.61 12.09
CA ARG A 51 -1.09 -0.15 10.73
C ARG A 51 -1.29 -1.31 9.77
N THR A 52 -0.45 -2.35 9.85
CA THR A 52 -0.54 -3.53 8.99
C THR A 52 -1.79 -4.34 9.33
N THR A 53 -2.12 -4.52 10.61
CA THR A 53 -3.34 -5.25 11.00
C THR A 53 -4.62 -4.54 10.58
N ALA A 54 -4.63 -3.20 10.53
CA ALA A 54 -5.79 -2.46 10.02
C ALA A 54 -6.04 -2.67 8.52
N GLN A 55 -5.00 -3.00 7.74
CA GLN A 55 -5.10 -3.27 6.31
C GLN A 55 -5.22 -4.76 5.97
N ALA A 56 -4.85 -5.63 6.91
CA ALA A 56 -4.91 -7.07 6.76
C ALA A 56 -6.27 -7.60 6.25
N PRO A 57 -7.45 -7.10 6.68
CA PRO A 57 -8.74 -7.57 6.16
C PRO A 57 -8.98 -7.28 4.69
N TYR A 58 -8.33 -6.27 4.12
CA TYR A 58 -8.47 -5.91 2.71
C TYR A 58 -7.48 -6.65 1.82
N ILE A 59 -6.32 -7.01 2.38
CA ILE A 59 -5.23 -7.65 1.67
C ILE A 59 -5.36 -9.17 1.74
N ILE A 60 -5.61 -9.74 2.93
CA ILE A 60 -5.57 -11.18 3.15
C ILE A 60 -6.60 -11.94 2.29
N PRO A 61 -7.89 -11.57 2.23
CA PRO A 61 -8.88 -12.31 1.44
C PRO A 61 -8.53 -12.48 -0.05
N PRO A 62 -8.19 -11.42 -0.82
CA PRO A 62 -7.82 -11.61 -2.23
C PRO A 62 -6.55 -12.45 -2.40
N PHE A 63 -5.56 -12.33 -1.50
CA PHE A 63 -4.36 -13.17 -1.55
C PHE A 63 -4.65 -14.65 -1.25
N LEU A 64 -5.51 -14.94 -0.27
CA LEU A 64 -5.92 -16.31 0.04
C LEU A 64 -6.68 -16.95 -1.12
N ILE A 65 -7.63 -16.22 -1.71
CA ILE A 65 -8.41 -16.68 -2.86
C ILE A 65 -7.50 -16.90 -4.07
N GLY A 66 -6.64 -15.94 -4.38
CA GLY A 66 -5.72 -16.04 -5.51
C GLY A 66 -4.75 -17.21 -5.36
N TYR A 67 -4.18 -17.39 -4.17
CA TYR A 67 -3.24 -18.48 -3.91
C TYR A 67 -3.91 -19.85 -3.91
N SER A 68 -5.11 -19.98 -3.32
CA SER A 68 -5.84 -21.25 -3.33
C SER A 68 -6.24 -21.67 -4.74
N MET A 69 -6.73 -20.73 -5.56
CA MET A 69 -7.05 -20.95 -6.97
C MET A 69 -5.80 -21.36 -7.75
N PHE A 70 -4.69 -20.63 -7.59
CA PHE A 70 -3.44 -20.94 -8.25
C PHE A 70 -2.94 -22.35 -7.91
N LYS A 71 -2.95 -22.71 -6.63
CA LYS A 71 -2.56 -24.04 -6.15
C LYS A 71 -3.44 -25.13 -6.77
N TYR A 72 -4.75 -24.93 -6.77
CA TYR A 72 -5.70 -25.85 -7.40
C TYR A 72 -5.42 -26.04 -8.89
N CYS A 73 -5.29 -24.94 -9.64
CA CYS A 73 -5.02 -24.99 -11.08
C CYS A 73 -3.69 -25.68 -11.39
N LYS A 74 -2.63 -25.39 -10.63
CA LYS A 74 -1.32 -26.00 -10.81
C LYS A 74 -1.36 -27.52 -10.59
N ASP A 75 -2.01 -27.96 -9.52
CA ASP A 75 -2.10 -29.40 -9.20
C ASP A 75 -2.97 -30.14 -10.23
N LYS A 76 -4.08 -29.53 -10.68
CA LYS A 76 -4.93 -30.07 -11.74
C LYS A 76 -4.22 -30.13 -13.08
N TYR A 77 -3.49 -29.08 -13.45
CA TYR A 77 -2.68 -29.05 -14.66
C TYR A 77 -1.63 -30.18 -14.65
N ALA A 78 -0.90 -30.33 -13.54
CA ALA A 78 0.08 -31.40 -13.39
C ALA A 78 -0.57 -32.78 -13.52
N TRP A 79 -1.76 -32.99 -12.94
CA TRP A 79 -2.50 -34.24 -13.06
C TRP A 79 -2.94 -34.54 -14.50
N TYR A 80 -3.46 -33.56 -15.25
CA TYR A 80 -3.83 -33.75 -16.66
C TYR A 80 -2.64 -34.14 -17.54
N HIS A 81 -1.41 -33.76 -17.17
CA HIS A 81 -0.19 -34.16 -17.85
C HIS A 81 0.37 -35.53 -17.44
N THR A 82 -0.32 -36.28 -16.57
CA THR A 82 -0.01 -37.68 -16.27
C THR A 82 -0.73 -38.63 -17.23
N LYS A 83 -0.30 -39.90 -17.27
CA LYS A 83 -0.95 -40.94 -18.10
C LYS A 83 -2.42 -41.16 -17.72
N GLU A 84 -2.72 -41.11 -16.42
CA GLU A 84 -4.08 -41.25 -15.88
C GLU A 84 -4.97 -40.06 -16.28
N GLY A 85 -4.42 -38.84 -16.21
CA GLY A 85 -5.11 -37.62 -16.66
C GLY A 85 -5.33 -37.57 -18.17
N ALA A 86 -4.36 -38.03 -18.96
CA ALA A 86 -4.48 -38.14 -20.41
C ALA A 86 -5.58 -39.14 -20.83
N ALA A 87 -5.71 -40.27 -20.13
CA ALA A 87 -6.79 -41.23 -20.34
C ALA A 87 -8.16 -40.65 -19.98
N HIS A 88 -8.23 -39.80 -18.94
CA HIS A 88 -9.49 -39.15 -18.52
C HIS A 88 -9.95 -38.02 -19.46
N ALA A 89 -9.03 -37.39 -20.19
CA ALA A 89 -9.34 -36.30 -21.13
C ALA A 89 -9.69 -36.77 -22.56
N GLY A 90 -9.46 -38.06 -22.87
CA GLY A 90 -9.68 -38.65 -24.19
C GLY A 90 -11.04 -39.34 -24.40
N HIS A 91 -11.99 -39.14 -23.49
CA HIS A 91 -13.38 -39.62 -23.59
C HIS A 91 -14.34 -38.47 -23.90
#